data_AF-A0A8T1RXP6-F1
#
_entry.id   AF-A0A8T1RXP6-F1
#
_cell.length_a   1.000
_cell.length_b   1.000
_cell.length_c   1.000
_cell.angle_alpha   90.00
_cell.angle_beta   90.00
_cell.angle_gamma   90.00
#
_symmetry.space_group_name_H-M   'P 1'
#
loop_
_entity.id
_entity.type
_entity.pdbx_description
1 polymer ?
#
loop_
_entity_poly.entity_id
_entity_poly.type
_entity_poly.pdbx_seq_one_letter_code
_entity_poly.pdbx_strand_id
1 'polypeptide(L)'
;DFYSHSNWVELGHRGIHPDLLQPGRELGSIAGADVRTCCTCTGWTCDGNLLASLRDRGLLTSGYFGPEPEKPPGKCSHGGQFDSSRLRDPEGGINKDSSSPLFSPHHYLHGPAAGLAREASARFLRDLRRDLAYDKRFMRLLDVSPAVGLSFVVDTTGSMGEEIGAARLQARDILTRRLGGPEEPDFYLLVPFHDP
;
A
#
# COMPACT_ATOMS: atom_id res chain seq x y z
N ASP A 1 -2.91 -5.62 -5.79
CA ASP A 1 -1.85 -5.05 -6.63
C ASP A 1 -2.53 -4.56 -7.91
N PHE A 2 -2.31 -3.31 -8.35
CA PHE A 2 -2.95 -2.80 -9.56
C PHE A 2 -2.25 -3.29 -10.84
N TYR A 3 -0.92 -3.32 -10.86
CA TYR A 3 -0.16 -3.58 -12.08
C TYR A 3 -0.06 -5.08 -12.37
N SER A 4 -0.09 -5.94 -11.35
CA SER A 4 -0.13 -7.38 -11.58
C SER A 4 -1.50 -7.92 -11.97
N HIS A 5 -2.58 -7.22 -11.59
CA HIS A 5 -3.97 -7.71 -11.73
C HIS A 5 -4.83 -6.93 -12.73
N SER A 6 -4.32 -5.84 -13.31
CA SER A 6 -4.96 -5.12 -14.42
C SER A 6 -4.29 -5.41 -15.76
N ASN A 7 -4.83 -4.88 -16.85
CA ASN A 7 -4.22 -4.89 -18.18
C ASN A 7 -3.32 -3.67 -18.46
N TRP A 8 -2.91 -2.87 -17.45
CA TRP A 8 -2.16 -1.63 -17.66
C TRP A 8 -0.88 -1.82 -18.47
N VAL A 9 -0.12 -2.88 -18.17
CA VAL A 9 1.11 -3.20 -18.89
C VAL A 9 0.80 -3.68 -20.32
N GLU A 10 -0.27 -4.44 -20.50
CA GLU A 10 -0.73 -4.95 -21.79
C GLU A 10 -1.29 -3.88 -22.72
N LEU A 11 -1.76 -2.76 -22.17
CA LEU A 11 -2.09 -1.55 -22.94
C LEU A 11 -0.82 -0.83 -23.46
N GLY A 12 0.37 -1.27 -23.05
CA GLY A 12 1.65 -0.72 -23.49
C GLY A 12 2.17 0.43 -22.62
N HIS A 13 1.52 0.69 -21.48
CA HIS A 13 1.97 1.74 -20.57
C HIS A 13 3.29 1.37 -19.90
N ARG A 14 4.22 2.34 -19.90
CA ARG A 14 5.57 2.20 -19.30
C ARG A 14 5.78 3.08 -18.07
N GLY A 15 4.78 3.88 -17.71
CA GLY A 15 4.79 4.72 -16.52
C GLY A 15 3.65 4.34 -15.58
N ILE A 16 3.69 4.87 -14.36
CA ILE A 16 2.64 4.69 -13.38
C ILE A 16 1.33 5.34 -13.84
N HIS A 17 0.19 4.76 -13.46
CA HIS A 17 -1.12 5.35 -13.75
C HIS A 17 -1.24 6.70 -13.01
N PRO A 18 -1.56 7.80 -13.71
CA PRO A 18 -1.49 9.15 -13.14
C PRO A 18 -2.45 9.36 -11.97
N ASP A 19 -3.64 8.78 -12.05
CA ASP A 19 -4.70 8.91 -11.04
C ASP A 19 -4.66 7.81 -9.95
N LEU A 20 -3.79 6.81 -10.07
CA LEU A 20 -3.71 5.75 -9.08
C LEU A 20 -3.12 6.28 -7.76
N LEU A 21 -3.79 5.98 -6.64
CA LEU A 21 -3.43 6.46 -5.30
C LEU A 21 -3.39 8.00 -5.16
N GLN A 22 -4.17 8.72 -5.97
CA GLN A 22 -4.31 10.17 -5.86
C GLN A 22 -5.63 10.54 -5.15
N PRO A 23 -5.60 11.34 -4.07
CA PRO A 23 -6.82 11.77 -3.37
C PRO A 23 -7.79 12.50 -4.31
N GLY A 24 -9.07 12.09 -4.29
CA GLY A 24 -10.14 12.72 -5.08
C GLY A 24 -10.08 12.44 -6.59
N ARG A 25 -9.19 11.56 -7.05
CA ARG A 25 -9.14 11.10 -8.44
C ARG A 25 -9.74 9.70 -8.54
N GLU A 26 -10.51 9.47 -9.60
CA GLU A 26 -11.05 8.15 -9.93
C GLU A 26 -10.31 7.56 -11.14
N LEU A 27 -10.25 6.23 -11.20
CA LEU A 27 -9.71 5.54 -12.37
C LEU A 27 -10.70 5.69 -13.54
N GLY A 28 -10.26 6.36 -14.60
CA GLY A 28 -11.03 6.49 -15.84
C GLY A 28 -10.95 5.24 -16.73
N SER A 29 -11.73 5.25 -17.81
CA SER A 29 -11.65 4.25 -18.88
C SER A 29 -11.82 2.79 -18.42
N ILE A 30 -12.63 2.52 -17.40
CA ILE A 30 -12.87 1.14 -16.95
C ILE A 30 -13.86 0.44 -17.91
N ALA A 31 -13.56 -0.79 -18.30
CA ALA A 31 -14.48 -1.60 -19.10
C ALA A 31 -15.76 -1.93 -18.31
N GLY A 32 -16.91 -1.44 -18.80
CA GLY A 32 -18.23 -1.70 -18.23
C GLY A 32 -18.58 -3.18 -18.13
N ALA A 33 -19.55 -3.55 -17.30
CA ALA A 33 -19.87 -4.95 -16.99
C ALA A 33 -20.24 -5.81 -18.22
N ASP A 34 -20.86 -5.18 -19.22
CA ASP A 34 -21.29 -5.76 -20.51
C ASP A 34 -20.16 -5.84 -21.55
N VAL A 35 -19.05 -5.14 -21.34
CA VAL A 35 -17.91 -5.14 -22.25
C VAL A 35 -17.09 -6.41 -22.07
N ARG A 36 -17.07 -7.27 -23.10
CA ARG A 36 -16.17 -8.42 -23.15
C ARG A 36 -14.72 -7.95 -23.11
N THR A 37 -13.90 -8.54 -22.23
CA THR A 37 -12.50 -8.16 -22.02
C THR A 37 -11.51 -9.29 -22.33
N CYS A 38 -11.94 -10.55 -22.25
CA CYS A 38 -11.09 -11.72 -22.51
C CYS A 38 -11.64 -12.67 -23.59
N CYS A 39 -10.72 -13.42 -24.20
CA CYS A 39 -10.98 -14.68 -24.87
C CYS A 39 -10.29 -15.84 -24.12
N THR A 40 -10.70 -17.07 -24.44
CA THR A 40 -10.23 -18.28 -23.77
C THR A 40 -8.76 -18.56 -24.09
N CYS A 41 -7.99 -18.89 -23.06
CA CYS A 41 -6.64 -19.40 -23.16
C CYS A 41 -6.49 -20.65 -22.28
N THR A 42 -6.01 -21.75 -22.85
CA THR A 42 -5.90 -23.06 -22.17
C THR A 42 -4.47 -23.43 -21.77
N GLY A 43 -3.48 -22.62 -22.16
CA GLY A 43 -2.07 -22.82 -21.83
C GLY A 43 -1.68 -22.26 -20.46
N TRP A 44 -0.51 -22.68 -19.97
CA TRP A 44 0.12 -22.09 -18.77
C TRP A 44 0.59 -20.65 -19.01
N THR A 45 0.91 -20.31 -20.26
CA THR A 45 1.18 -18.94 -20.69
C THR A 45 0.01 -18.47 -21.52
N CYS A 46 -0.62 -17.38 -21.09
CA CYS A 46 -1.65 -16.71 -21.86
C CYS A 46 -1.05 -15.45 -22.47
N ASP A 47 -0.87 -15.50 -23.78
CA ASP A 47 -0.51 -14.35 -24.60
C ASP A 47 -1.67 -14.03 -25.53
N GLY A 48 -2.00 -12.74 -25.65
CA GLY A 48 -3.07 -12.27 -26.53
C GLY A 48 -4.50 -12.68 -26.12
N ASN A 49 -4.75 -13.09 -24.86
CA ASN A 49 -6.10 -13.43 -24.39
C ASN A 49 -6.95 -12.20 -24.00
N LEU A 50 -6.36 -11.00 -23.96
CA LEU A 50 -7.07 -9.73 -23.84
C LEU A 50 -7.57 -9.28 -25.21
N LEU A 51 -8.83 -8.85 -25.29
CA LEU A 51 -9.40 -8.42 -26.56
C LEU A 51 -8.79 -7.11 -27.06
N ALA A 52 -8.48 -7.05 -28.36
CA ALA A 52 -7.87 -5.88 -29.01
C ALA A 52 -8.68 -4.59 -28.80
N SER A 53 -10.01 -4.70 -28.69
CA SER A 53 -10.92 -3.58 -28.42
C SER A 53 -10.61 -2.83 -27.12
N LEU A 54 -9.98 -3.49 -26.14
CA LEU A 54 -9.51 -2.81 -24.93
C LEU A 54 -8.33 -1.89 -25.22
N ARG A 55 -7.39 -2.34 -26.05
CA ARG A 55 -6.25 -1.51 -26.48
C ARG A 55 -6.72 -0.34 -27.34
N ASP A 56 -7.57 -0.61 -28.32
CA ASP A 56 -8.07 0.40 -29.25
C ASP A 56 -8.84 1.53 -28.54
N ARG A 57 -9.54 1.19 -27.45
CA ARG A 57 -10.35 2.12 -26.65
C ARG A 57 -9.63 2.60 -25.38
N GLY A 58 -8.44 2.09 -25.09
CA GLY A 58 -7.71 2.37 -23.84
C GLY A 58 -8.46 1.95 -22.58
N LEU A 59 -9.22 0.85 -22.63
CA LEU A 59 -10.04 0.39 -21.51
C LEU A 59 -9.27 -0.48 -20.52
N LEU A 60 -9.45 -0.20 -19.22
CA LEU A 60 -8.96 -0.99 -18.11
C LEU A 60 -9.87 -2.19 -17.82
N THR A 61 -9.26 -3.34 -17.56
CA THR A 61 -9.92 -4.53 -17.01
C THR A 61 -9.03 -5.14 -15.94
N SER A 62 -9.61 -5.95 -15.06
CA SER A 62 -8.91 -6.79 -14.10
C SER A 62 -9.33 -8.26 -14.23
N GLY A 63 -8.64 -9.14 -13.49
CA GLY A 63 -8.98 -10.55 -13.35
C GLY A 63 -9.85 -10.82 -12.13
N TYR A 64 -10.91 -11.61 -12.29
CA TYR A 64 -11.71 -12.15 -11.18
C TYR A 64 -11.00 -13.33 -10.51
N PHE A 65 -11.09 -13.49 -9.19
CA PHE A 65 -10.42 -14.57 -8.47
C PHE A 65 -11.41 -15.37 -7.63
N GLY A 66 -11.34 -16.69 -7.72
CA GLY A 66 -12.14 -17.60 -6.93
C GLY A 66 -13.61 -17.65 -7.35
N PRO A 67 -14.49 -18.14 -6.46
CA PRO A 67 -15.91 -18.32 -6.75
C PRO A 67 -16.74 -17.05 -6.56
N GLU A 68 -16.29 -16.10 -5.74
CA GLU A 68 -17.05 -14.91 -5.36
C GLU A 68 -16.18 -13.64 -5.39
N PRO A 69 -16.61 -12.56 -6.08
CA PRO A 69 -17.80 -12.49 -6.92
C PRO A 69 -17.72 -13.45 -8.12
N GLU A 70 -18.87 -13.99 -8.53
CA GLU A 70 -18.94 -14.84 -9.71
C GLU A 70 -18.41 -14.07 -10.92
N LYS A 71 -17.46 -14.67 -11.62
CA LYS A 71 -16.88 -14.10 -12.83
C LYS A 71 -17.96 -13.92 -13.91
N PRO A 72 -18.24 -12.68 -14.36
CA PRO A 72 -19.24 -12.46 -15.41
C PRO A 72 -18.78 -12.99 -16.76
N PRO A 73 -19.71 -13.38 -17.66
CA PRO A 73 -19.39 -13.82 -19.00
C PRO A 73 -18.52 -12.81 -19.75
N GLY A 74 -17.49 -13.29 -20.43
CA GLY A 74 -16.59 -12.43 -21.19
C GLY A 74 -15.53 -11.67 -20.39
N LYS A 75 -15.53 -11.77 -19.06
CA LYS A 75 -14.52 -11.15 -18.18
C LYS A 75 -13.32 -12.04 -17.95
N CYS A 76 -12.15 -11.42 -17.79
CA CYS A 76 -10.92 -12.13 -17.50
C CYS A 76 -10.93 -12.72 -16.09
N SER A 77 -10.34 -13.91 -15.96
CA SER A 77 -9.96 -14.46 -14.67
C SER A 77 -8.61 -13.89 -14.23
N HIS A 78 -8.31 -13.98 -12.95
CA HIS A 78 -6.98 -13.80 -12.41
C HIS A 78 -6.06 -14.90 -12.96
N GLY A 79 -6.51 -16.15 -12.92
CA GLY A 79 -5.80 -17.33 -13.39
C GLY A 79 -4.78 -17.86 -12.37
N GLY A 80 -3.93 -18.78 -12.85
CA GLY A 80 -2.97 -19.50 -12.01
C GLY A 80 -3.58 -20.75 -11.37
N GLN A 81 -2.73 -21.66 -10.90
CA GLN A 81 -3.17 -23.00 -10.44
C GLN A 81 -4.28 -22.97 -9.37
N PHE A 82 -4.28 -21.95 -8.50
CA PHE A 82 -5.18 -21.85 -7.34
C PHE A 82 -6.43 -20.99 -7.57
N ASP A 83 -6.64 -20.48 -8.78
CA ASP A 83 -7.85 -19.71 -9.10
C ASP A 83 -8.90 -20.60 -9.76
N SER A 84 -10.02 -20.86 -9.08
CA SER A 84 -11.13 -21.64 -9.64
C SER A 84 -11.86 -20.90 -10.76
N SER A 85 -11.80 -19.57 -10.80
CA SER A 85 -12.45 -18.77 -11.85
C SER A 85 -11.80 -19.00 -13.23
N ARG A 86 -10.56 -19.51 -13.27
CA ARG A 86 -9.82 -19.81 -14.51
C ARG A 86 -10.49 -20.85 -15.40
N LEU A 87 -11.37 -21.66 -14.83
CA LEU A 87 -12.10 -22.74 -15.51
C LEU A 87 -13.47 -22.29 -16.05
N ARG A 88 -13.87 -21.04 -15.80
CA ARG A 88 -15.12 -20.48 -16.29
C ARG A 88 -14.86 -19.73 -17.59
N ASP A 89 -15.79 -19.73 -18.55
CA ASP A 89 -15.64 -18.97 -19.79
C ASP A 89 -15.51 -17.45 -19.52
N PRO A 90 -14.56 -16.74 -20.15
CA PRO A 90 -13.42 -17.25 -20.93
C PRO A 90 -12.32 -17.82 -20.03
N GLU A 91 -11.81 -19.02 -20.33
CA GLU A 91 -10.81 -19.68 -19.48
C GLU A 91 -9.43 -19.01 -19.53
N GLY A 92 -8.59 -19.29 -18.53
CA GLY A 92 -7.22 -18.79 -18.43
C GLY A 92 -7.08 -17.71 -17.36
N GLY A 93 -6.35 -16.63 -17.65
CA GLY A 93 -6.30 -15.47 -16.77
C GLY A 93 -5.23 -14.47 -17.19
N ILE A 94 -5.11 -13.37 -16.42
CA ILE A 94 -4.24 -12.25 -16.77
C ILE A 94 -3.25 -11.84 -15.68
N ASN A 95 -3.14 -12.59 -14.57
CA ASN A 95 -2.27 -12.17 -13.47
C ASN A 95 -0.78 -12.27 -13.82
N LYS A 96 0.00 -11.39 -13.18
CA LYS A 96 1.45 -11.23 -13.35
C LYS A 96 2.18 -11.31 -12.00
N ASP A 97 1.63 -12.07 -11.07
CA ASP A 97 2.08 -12.12 -9.66
C ASP A 97 3.49 -12.70 -9.49
N SER A 98 3.90 -13.57 -10.41
CA SER A 98 5.22 -14.18 -10.42
C SER A 98 5.76 -14.30 -11.84
N SER A 99 7.07 -14.53 -11.96
CA SER A 99 7.73 -14.90 -13.22
C SER A 99 7.55 -16.39 -13.58
N SER A 100 6.70 -17.14 -12.86
CA SER A 100 6.46 -18.56 -13.12
C SER A 100 5.16 -18.78 -13.89
N PRO A 101 5.19 -19.50 -15.04
CA PRO A 101 3.98 -19.85 -15.78
C PRO A 101 3.01 -20.75 -14.99
N LEU A 102 3.46 -21.39 -13.91
CA LEU A 102 2.60 -22.21 -13.04
C LEU A 102 1.61 -21.34 -12.23
N PHE A 103 2.07 -20.17 -11.78
CA PHE A 103 1.31 -19.29 -10.90
C PHE A 103 0.69 -18.10 -11.65
N SER A 104 1.31 -17.68 -12.76
CA SER A 104 0.92 -16.47 -13.47
C SER A 104 0.80 -16.72 -14.98
N PRO A 105 -0.42 -16.67 -15.55
CA PRO A 105 -0.60 -16.80 -16.99
C PRO A 105 0.18 -15.74 -17.79
N HIS A 106 0.32 -14.53 -17.24
CA HIS A 106 1.08 -13.43 -17.85
C HIS A 106 2.45 -13.24 -17.17
N HIS A 107 3.09 -14.34 -16.76
CA HIS A 107 4.39 -14.30 -16.06
C HIS A 107 5.48 -13.46 -16.75
N TYR A 108 5.46 -13.40 -18.07
CA TYR A 108 6.41 -12.63 -18.89
C TYR A 108 6.29 -11.11 -18.67
N LEU A 109 5.20 -10.63 -18.06
CA LEU A 109 4.98 -9.23 -17.70
C LEU A 109 5.20 -8.95 -16.20
N HIS A 110 5.61 -9.95 -15.41
CA HIS A 110 5.87 -9.77 -13.99
C HIS A 110 6.91 -8.67 -13.73
N GLY A 111 8.04 -8.70 -14.42
CA GLY A 111 9.11 -7.70 -14.26
C GLY A 111 8.63 -6.26 -14.50
N PRO A 112 8.04 -5.95 -15.66
CA PRO A 112 7.43 -4.64 -15.92
C PRO A 112 6.37 -4.23 -14.90
N ALA A 113 5.44 -5.13 -14.52
CA ALA A 113 4.40 -4.84 -13.55
C ALA A 113 4.97 -4.53 -12.15
N ALA A 114 5.91 -5.36 -11.68
CA ALA A 114 6.59 -5.15 -10.40
C ALA A 114 7.41 -3.84 -10.40
N GLY A 115 8.03 -3.49 -11.52
CA GLY A 115 8.73 -2.22 -11.70
C GLY A 115 7.81 -1.01 -11.51
N LEU A 116 6.65 -1.02 -12.16
CA LEU A 116 5.63 0.03 -12.03
C LEU A 116 5.02 0.07 -10.62
N ALA A 117 4.75 -1.09 -10.01
CA ALA A 117 4.26 -1.18 -8.65
C ALA A 117 5.25 -0.56 -7.65
N ARG A 118 6.54 -0.86 -7.79
CA ARG A 118 7.60 -0.26 -6.97
C ARG A 118 7.65 1.25 -7.15
N GLU A 119 7.61 1.73 -8.39
CA GLU A 119 7.66 3.17 -8.68
C GLU A 119 6.43 3.91 -8.12
N ALA A 120 5.23 3.34 -8.28
CA ALA A 120 3.99 3.89 -7.76
C ALA A 120 4.01 3.96 -6.23
N SER A 121 4.45 2.89 -5.56
CA SER A 121 4.61 2.85 -4.10
C SER A 121 5.63 3.89 -3.61
N ALA A 122 6.78 4.02 -4.29
CA ALA A 122 7.79 5.01 -3.95
C ALA A 122 7.26 6.46 -4.14
N ARG A 123 6.51 6.72 -5.22
CA ARG A 123 5.86 8.02 -5.41
C ARG A 123 4.84 8.30 -4.31
N PHE A 124 3.96 7.35 -4.02
CA PHE A 124 2.95 7.48 -2.97
C PHE A 124 3.59 7.82 -1.61
N LEU A 125 4.65 7.11 -1.21
CA LEU A 125 5.35 7.41 0.04
C LEU A 125 6.02 8.79 0.04
N ARG A 126 6.58 9.24 -1.09
CA ARG A 126 7.14 10.60 -1.21
C ARG A 126 6.06 11.67 -1.09
N ASP A 127 4.93 11.47 -1.76
CA ASP A 127 3.80 12.41 -1.72
C ASP A 127 3.21 12.46 -0.30
N LEU A 128 3.00 11.32 0.34
CA LEU A 128 2.53 11.22 1.73
C LEU A 128 3.50 11.88 2.73
N ARG A 129 4.81 11.70 2.55
CA ARG A 129 5.83 12.37 3.37
C ARG A 129 5.75 13.89 3.25
N ARG A 130 5.58 14.42 2.03
CA ARG A 130 5.41 15.86 1.78
C ARG A 130 4.13 16.37 2.47
N ASP A 131 3.03 15.66 2.31
CA ASP A 131 1.72 16.08 2.81
C ASP A 131 1.64 16.03 4.36
N LEU A 132 2.47 15.19 5.01
CA LEU A 132 2.61 15.10 6.46
C LEU A 132 3.66 16.05 7.08
N ALA A 133 4.10 17.08 6.34
CA ALA A 133 5.14 18.01 6.77
C ALA A 133 6.47 17.31 7.12
N TYR A 134 6.93 16.46 6.20
CA TYR A 134 8.20 15.75 6.21
C TYR A 134 8.25 14.57 7.18
N ASP A 135 8.79 14.71 8.38
CA ASP A 135 9.42 13.54 9.02
C ASP A 135 8.72 13.05 10.29
N LYS A 136 8.40 13.91 11.27
CA LYS A 136 7.87 13.42 12.57
C LYS A 136 6.56 12.65 12.42
N ARG A 137 5.60 13.21 11.68
CA ARG A 137 4.27 12.60 11.46
C ARG A 137 4.33 11.41 10.49
N PHE A 138 5.15 11.49 9.46
CA PHE A 138 5.34 10.41 8.49
C PHE A 138 6.03 9.19 9.12
N MET A 139 7.10 9.41 9.88
CA MET A 139 7.81 8.34 10.58
C MET A 139 6.94 7.69 11.67
N ARG A 140 6.06 8.46 12.32
CA ARG A 140 5.03 7.91 13.22
C ARG A 140 4.02 7.05 12.48
N LEU A 141 3.54 7.50 11.33
CA LEU A 141 2.59 6.72 10.52
C LEU A 141 3.17 5.37 10.12
N LEU A 142 4.47 5.31 9.84
CA LEU A 142 5.17 4.09 9.49
C LEU A 142 5.68 3.29 10.70
N ASP A 143 5.46 3.78 11.93
CA ASP A 143 5.99 3.22 13.18
C ASP A 143 7.52 3.04 13.17
N VAL A 144 8.23 3.92 12.45
CA VAL A 144 9.71 3.89 12.34
C VAL A 144 10.36 4.88 13.30
N SER A 145 9.62 5.88 13.79
CA SER A 145 10.04 6.72 14.89
C SER A 145 9.24 6.33 16.12
N PRO A 146 9.88 5.84 17.20
CA PRO A 146 9.17 5.59 18.44
C PRO A 146 8.73 6.95 18.98
N ALA A 147 7.45 7.23 18.84
CA ALA A 147 6.74 8.26 19.58
C ALA A 147 6.75 7.88 21.06
N VAL A 148 7.88 8.09 21.76
CA VAL A 148 8.00 7.73 23.16
C VAL A 148 7.38 8.84 23.99
N GLY A 149 6.25 8.55 24.65
CA GLY A 149 5.76 9.39 25.73
C GLY A 149 6.82 9.50 26.82
N LEU A 150 7.10 10.71 27.30
CA LEU A 150 8.06 10.90 28.39
C LEU A 150 7.31 11.05 29.71
N SER A 151 7.50 10.08 30.60
CA SER A 151 6.90 10.08 31.93
C SER A 151 7.93 10.47 32.98
N PHE A 152 7.59 11.45 33.81
CA PHE A 152 8.29 11.79 35.03
C PHE A 152 7.47 11.27 36.21
N VAL A 153 8.03 10.32 36.96
CA VAL A 153 7.44 9.82 38.20
C VAL A 153 8.21 10.44 39.36
N VAL A 154 7.54 11.26 40.17
CA VAL A 154 8.20 12.11 41.18
C VAL A 154 7.64 11.80 42.56
N ASP A 155 8.53 11.42 43.48
CA ASP A 155 8.19 11.34 44.89
C ASP A 155 7.98 12.76 45.42
N THR A 156 6.80 12.99 46.00
CA THR A 156 6.40 14.29 46.53
C THR A 156 6.22 14.27 48.05
N THR A 157 6.74 13.24 48.73
CA THR A 157 6.77 13.15 50.20
C THR A 157 7.57 14.30 50.84
N GLY A 158 7.30 14.57 52.12
CA GLY A 158 7.93 15.68 52.84
C GLY A 158 9.47 15.59 52.92
N SER A 159 10.04 14.38 52.86
CA SER A 159 11.49 14.14 52.84
C SER A 159 12.17 14.56 51.53
N MET A 160 11.41 14.80 50.46
CA MET A 160 11.92 15.23 49.15
C MET A 160 11.91 16.76 48.97
N GLY A 161 11.63 17.51 50.05
CA GLY A 161 11.40 18.95 50.00
C GLY A 161 12.57 19.76 49.43
N GLU A 162 13.82 19.34 49.69
CA GLU A 162 15.01 20.01 49.14
C GLU A 162 15.36 19.49 47.73
N GLU A 163 15.10 18.22 47.47
CA GLU A 163 15.47 17.47 46.28
C GLU A 163 14.51 17.71 45.10
N ILE A 164 13.27 18.11 45.36
CA ILE A 164 12.26 18.38 44.31
C ILE A 164 12.71 19.50 43.36
N GLY A 165 13.48 20.46 43.87
CA GLY A 165 14.10 21.51 43.06
C GLY A 165 15.08 20.95 42.04
N ALA A 166 15.92 20.00 42.47
CA ALA A 166 16.89 19.33 41.59
C ALA A 166 16.18 18.44 40.55
N ALA A 167 15.14 17.69 40.96
CA ALA A 167 14.34 16.88 40.04
C ALA A 167 13.66 17.75 38.97
N ARG A 168 13.12 18.91 39.33
CA ARG A 168 12.51 19.87 38.40
C ARG A 168 13.54 20.43 37.40
N LEU A 169 14.75 20.76 37.86
CA LEU A 169 15.82 21.23 36.99
C LEU A 169 16.25 20.15 35.99
N GLN A 170 16.39 18.91 36.44
CA GLN A 170 16.75 17.78 35.59
C GLN A 170 15.68 17.47 34.55
N ALA A 171 14.40 17.49 34.95
CA ALA A 171 13.28 17.31 34.02
C ALA A 171 13.30 18.38 32.93
N ARG A 172 13.49 19.66 33.29
CA ARG A 172 13.60 20.77 32.34
C ARG A 172 14.78 20.62 31.37
N ASP A 173 15.93 20.16 31.86
CA ASP A 173 17.10 19.91 31.02
C ASP A 173 16.82 18.80 29.98
N ILE A 174 16.20 17.69 30.39
CA ILE A 174 15.77 16.62 29.47
C ILE A 174 14.80 17.17 28.40
N LEU A 175 13.81 17.97 28.80
CA LEU A 175 12.86 18.59 27.88
C LEU A 175 13.58 19.48 26.86
N THR A 176 14.48 20.33 27.33
CA THR A 176 15.18 21.30 26.49
C THR A 176 16.10 20.62 25.48
N ARG A 177 16.79 19.53 25.87
CA ARG A 177 17.65 18.77 24.96
C ARG A 177 16.90 18.04 23.87
N ARG A 178 15.64 17.66 24.12
CA ARG A 178 14.83 16.88 23.18
C ARG A 178 13.94 17.75 22.30
N LEU A 179 13.65 18.99 22.72
CA LEU A 179 12.77 19.91 22.00
C LEU A 179 13.23 20.11 20.54
N GLY A 180 12.31 19.97 19.59
CA GLY A 180 12.59 20.10 18.15
C GLY A 180 13.52 19.04 17.55
N GLY A 181 13.94 18.04 18.35
CA GLY A 181 14.79 16.94 17.91
C GLY A 181 14.01 15.66 17.57
N PRO A 182 14.68 14.62 17.04
CA PRO A 182 14.06 13.33 16.73
C PRO A 182 13.56 12.58 17.98
N GLU A 183 14.09 12.91 19.17
CA GLU A 183 13.66 12.35 20.46
C GLU A 183 12.58 13.18 21.18
N GLU A 184 12.05 14.23 20.54
CA GLU A 184 11.02 15.08 21.15
C GLU A 184 9.76 14.27 21.46
N PRO A 185 9.39 14.10 22.76
CA PRO A 185 8.20 13.34 23.14
C PRO A 185 6.92 13.96 22.57
N ASP A 186 5.92 13.13 22.30
CA ASP A 186 4.63 13.59 21.77
C ASP A 186 3.65 14.04 22.83
N PHE A 187 3.82 13.50 24.02
CA PHE A 187 3.11 13.92 25.21
C PHE A 187 4.03 13.71 26.41
N TYR A 188 3.75 14.49 27.44
CA TYR A 188 4.47 14.45 28.70
C TYR A 188 3.49 14.01 29.79
N LEU A 189 3.92 13.07 30.62
CA LEU A 189 3.15 12.60 31.77
C LEU A 189 3.94 12.96 33.04
N LEU A 190 3.31 13.67 33.98
CA LEU A 190 3.86 13.87 35.31
C LEU A 190 3.01 13.10 36.31
N VAL A 191 3.62 12.17 37.03
CA VAL A 191 2.96 11.32 38.01
C VAL A 191 3.58 11.58 39.37
N PRO A 192 2.92 12.37 40.25
CA PRO A 192 3.30 12.41 41.64
C PRO A 192 2.96 11.08 42.31
N PHE A 193 3.81 10.61 43.22
CA PHE A 193 3.45 9.52 44.11
C PHE A 193 3.80 9.84 45.56
N HIS A 194 3.09 9.17 46.46
CA HIS A 194 3.29 9.17 47.90
C HIS A 194 3.21 7.71 48.35
N ASP A 195 4.17 7.27 49.16
CA ASP A 195 4.00 6.03 49.94
C ASP A 195 3.03 6.33 51.12
N PRO A 196 2.03 5.48 51.42
CA PRO A 196 1.07 5.70 52.51
C PRO A 196 1.69 5.81 53.91
#